data_AF-A0A7S0Y115-F1
#
_entry.id   AF-A0A7S0Y115-F1
#
_cell.length_a   1.000
_cell.length_b   1.000
_cell.length_c   1.000
_cell.angle_alpha   90.00
_cell.angle_beta   90.00
_cell.angle_gamma   90.00
#
_symmetry.space_group_name_H-M   'P 1'
#
loop_
_entity.id
_entity.type
_entity.pdbx_description
1 polymer ?
#
loop_
_entity_poly.entity_id
_entity_poly.type
_entity_poly.pdbx_seq_one_letter_code
_entity_poly.pdbx_strand_id
1 'polypeptide(L)'
;GNKPAPFTPVDLNADYQEELSHLPLASCVLFSLSLSIYIATMHPSVSGGDNGELLGCACELGVAHPPGYPTFTVMGFCFSKLLPFGSPAFRVATMCAASNAAAACIVMASVQRLILLRHKLG
;
A
#
# COMPACT_ATOMS: atom_id res chain seq x y z
N GLY A 1 -44.27 27.16 -14.18
CA GLY A 1 -42.90 27.20 -13.66
C GLY A 1 -42.42 25.78 -13.47
N ASN A 2 -41.51 25.31 -14.32
CA ASN A 2 -40.95 23.98 -14.19
C ASN A 2 -39.79 24.06 -13.19
N LYS A 3 -39.96 23.51 -12.00
CA LYS A 3 -38.86 23.44 -11.02
C LYS A 3 -37.78 22.53 -11.63
N PRO A 4 -36.50 22.94 -11.66
CA PRO A 4 -35.44 22.03 -12.10
C PRO A 4 -35.47 20.78 -11.22
N ALA A 5 -35.26 19.61 -11.84
CA ALA A 5 -35.17 18.36 -11.10
C ALA A 5 -34.10 18.49 -10.00
N PRO A 6 -34.34 17.95 -8.79
CA PRO A 6 -33.37 18.03 -7.72
C PRO A 6 -32.06 17.33 -8.13
N PHE A 7 -30.93 17.93 -7.74
CA PHE A 7 -29.62 17.30 -7.88
C PHE A 7 -29.59 16.01 -7.06
N THR A 8 -29.37 14.88 -7.73
CA THR A 8 -29.09 13.61 -7.05
C THR A 8 -27.59 13.37 -7.05
N PRO A 9 -26.94 13.28 -5.87
CA PRO A 9 -25.52 12.95 -5.79
C PRO A 9 -25.20 11.63 -6.50
N VAL A 10 -24.04 11.55 -7.14
CA VAL A 10 -23.54 10.29 -7.71
C VAL A 10 -23.19 9.33 -6.58
N ASP A 11 -23.85 8.18 -6.54
CA ASP A 11 -23.55 7.11 -5.60
C ASP A 11 -23.02 5.89 -6.35
N LEU A 12 -21.70 5.84 -6.53
CA LEU A 12 -21.04 4.73 -7.23
C LEU A 12 -21.31 3.36 -6.59
N ASN A 13 -21.47 3.30 -5.27
CA ASN A 13 -21.65 2.01 -4.59
C ASN A 13 -23.04 1.45 -4.88
N ALA A 14 -24.06 2.31 -4.93
CA ALA A 14 -25.41 1.93 -5.34
C ALA A 14 -25.52 1.69 -6.85
N ASP A 15 -24.92 2.57 -7.65
CA ASP A 15 -25.00 2.54 -9.12
C ASP A 15 -24.22 1.37 -9.76
N TYR A 16 -23.12 0.95 -9.14
CA TYR A 16 -22.18 -0.05 -9.69
C TYR A 16 -21.89 -1.19 -8.69
N GLN A 17 -22.88 -1.59 -7.90
CA GLN A 17 -22.72 -2.62 -6.88
C GLN A 17 -22.18 -3.94 -7.45
N GLU A 18 -22.71 -4.39 -8.60
CA GLU A 18 -22.29 -5.63 -9.26
C GLU A 18 -20.82 -5.56 -9.71
N GLU A 19 -20.41 -4.45 -10.32
CA GLU A 19 -19.03 -4.27 -10.79
C GLU A 19 -18.04 -4.16 -9.62
N LEU A 20 -18.43 -3.47 -8.53
CA LEU A 20 -17.60 -3.30 -7.33
C LEU A 20 -17.56 -4.56 -6.44
N SER A 21 -18.48 -5.50 -6.62
CA SER A 21 -18.55 -6.73 -5.81
C SER A 21 -17.30 -7.61 -5.97
N HIS A 22 -16.63 -7.55 -7.13
CA HIS A 22 -15.43 -8.33 -7.43
C HIS A 22 -14.13 -7.66 -6.95
N LEU A 23 -14.17 -6.35 -6.64
CA LEU A 23 -13.02 -5.58 -6.18
C LEU A 23 -12.31 -6.16 -4.94
N PRO A 24 -12.99 -6.66 -3.89
CA PRO A 24 -12.30 -7.26 -2.75
C PRO A 24 -11.51 -8.52 -3.14
N LEU A 25 -12.10 -9.41 -3.93
CA LEU A 25 -11.41 -10.62 -4.40
C LEU A 25 -10.21 -10.27 -5.28
N ALA A 26 -10.40 -9.35 -6.24
CA ALA A 26 -9.32 -8.85 -7.09
C ALA A 26 -8.19 -8.23 -6.25
N SER A 27 -8.53 -7.49 -5.20
CA SER A 27 -7.54 -6.88 -4.28
C SER A 27 -6.78 -7.94 -3.50
N CYS A 28 -7.45 -8.98 -3.00
CA CYS A 28 -6.78 -10.10 -2.31
C CYS A 28 -5.81 -10.84 -3.23
N VAL A 29 -6.22 -11.10 -4.48
CA VAL A 29 -5.37 -11.76 -5.48
C VAL A 29 -4.17 -10.88 -5.83
N LEU A 30 -4.39 -9.60 -6.12
CA LEU A 30 -3.32 -8.65 -6.44
C LEU A 30 -2.34 -8.50 -5.27
N PHE A 31 -2.86 -8.33 -4.05
CA PHE A 31 -2.04 -8.23 -2.84
C PHE A 31 -1.15 -9.46 -2.67
N SER A 32 -1.74 -10.66 -2.75
CA SER A 32 -1.01 -11.92 -2.54
C SER A 32 0.05 -12.14 -3.62
N LEU A 33 -0.28 -11.84 -4.87
CA LEU A 33 0.63 -11.97 -5.99
C LEU A 33 1.79 -10.97 -5.89
N SER A 34 1.49 -9.68 -5.68
CA SER A 34 2.51 -8.63 -5.52
C SER A 34 3.40 -8.90 -4.32
N LEU A 35 2.83 -9.29 -3.18
CA LEU A 35 3.60 -9.63 -1.98
C LEU A 35 4.54 -10.81 -2.24
N SER A 36 4.05 -11.87 -2.90
CA SER A 36 4.85 -13.04 -3.22
C SER A 36 6.01 -12.68 -4.16
N ILE A 37 5.75 -11.86 -5.17
CA ILE A 37 6.78 -11.37 -6.09
C ILE A 37 7.82 -10.53 -5.34
N TYR A 38 7.39 -9.59 -4.49
CA TYR A 38 8.31 -8.77 -3.70
C TYR A 38 9.16 -9.59 -2.74
N ILE A 39 8.58 -10.56 -2.03
CA ILE A 39 9.34 -11.46 -1.14
C ILE A 39 10.32 -12.33 -1.94
N ALA A 40 9.94 -12.81 -3.12
CA ALA A 40 10.81 -13.65 -3.97
C ALA A 40 11.97 -12.85 -4.61
N THR A 41 11.81 -11.53 -4.77
CA THR A 41 12.77 -10.68 -5.49
C THR A 41 13.54 -9.71 -4.60
N MET A 42 13.16 -9.57 -3.33
CA MET A 42 13.86 -8.66 -2.42
C MET A 42 15.29 -9.12 -2.16
N HIS A 43 16.17 -8.14 -1.92
CA HIS A 43 17.59 -8.40 -1.68
C HIS A 43 17.77 -9.20 -0.36
N PRO A 44 18.60 -10.25 -0.34
CA PRO A 44 18.74 -11.12 0.85
C PRO A 44 19.46 -10.46 2.03
N SER A 45 20.13 -9.33 1.80
CA SER A 45 20.91 -8.61 2.80
C SER A 45 20.63 -7.10 2.78
N VAL A 46 21.52 -6.29 3.33
CA VAL A 46 21.44 -4.83 3.24
C VAL A 46 21.86 -4.40 1.84
N SER A 47 20.95 -3.83 1.06
CA SER A 47 21.26 -3.26 -0.25
C SER A 47 22.07 -1.96 -0.12
N GLY A 48 22.69 -1.51 -1.21
CA GLY A 48 23.44 -0.26 -1.24
C GLY A 48 22.58 1.01 -1.10
N GLY A 49 23.23 2.17 -1.10
CA GLY A 49 22.58 3.47 -0.89
C GLY A 49 22.12 3.66 0.56
N ASP A 50 20.99 4.34 0.74
CA ASP A 50 20.49 4.73 2.08
C ASP A 50 19.91 3.58 2.89
N ASN A 51 19.77 2.38 2.30
CA ASN A 51 19.14 1.24 2.96
C ASN A 51 19.87 0.80 4.23
N GLY A 52 21.20 0.90 4.28
CA GLY A 52 21.97 0.56 5.47
C GLY A 52 21.74 1.54 6.62
N GLU A 53 21.71 2.83 6.31
CA GLU A 53 21.39 3.87 7.28
C GLU A 53 19.95 3.72 7.79
N LEU A 54 18.97 3.61 6.88
CA LEU A 54 17.56 3.48 7.23
C LEU A 54 17.29 2.21 8.05
N LEU A 55 17.94 1.09 7.72
CA LEU A 55 17.83 -0.14 8.51
C LEU A 55 18.45 0.04 9.90
N GLY A 56 19.62 0.68 10.00
CA GLY A 56 20.27 0.98 11.27
C GLY A 56 19.39 1.85 12.15
N CYS A 57 18.90 2.98 11.61
CA CYS A 57 17.97 3.87 12.30
C CYS A 57 16.69 3.12 12.73
N ALA A 58 16.10 2.30 11.86
CA ALA A 58 14.94 1.50 12.22
C ALA A 58 15.22 0.50 13.36
N CYS A 59 16.39 -0.12 13.41
CA CYS A 59 16.72 -1.10 14.47
C CYS A 59 16.96 -0.45 15.84
N GLU A 60 17.42 0.82 15.86
CA GLU A 60 17.81 1.55 17.07
C GLU A 60 16.86 2.70 17.44
N LEU A 61 15.78 2.92 16.68
CA LEU A 61 14.95 4.13 16.77
C LEU A 61 15.76 5.44 16.58
N GLY A 62 16.75 5.39 15.69
CA GLY A 62 17.57 6.53 15.31
C GLY A 62 16.88 7.48 14.34
N VAL A 63 17.52 8.63 14.10
CA VAL A 63 17.07 9.61 13.11
C VAL A 63 17.96 9.49 11.88
N ALA A 64 17.36 9.16 10.74
CA ALA A 64 18.08 9.10 9.47
C ALA A 64 18.44 10.51 8.97
N HIS A 65 19.25 10.58 7.91
CA HIS A 65 19.51 11.82 7.19
C HIS A 65 18.21 12.58 6.87
N PRO A 66 18.24 13.92 6.76
CA PRO A 66 17.05 14.73 6.50
C PRO A 66 16.22 14.18 5.32
N PRO A 67 14.89 13.97 5.50
CA PRO A 67 14.01 14.51 6.53
C PRO A 67 13.84 13.65 7.81
N GLY A 68 14.63 12.58 8.00
CA GLY A 68 14.64 11.77 9.22
C GLY A 68 13.69 10.56 9.23
N TYR A 69 12.74 10.49 8.29
CA TYR A 69 11.84 9.35 8.06
C TYR A 69 11.20 8.71 9.33
N PRO A 70 10.61 9.50 10.24
CA PRO A 70 10.19 9.01 11.57
C PRO A 70 9.15 7.88 11.51
N THR A 71 8.21 7.95 10.57
CA THR A 71 7.19 6.90 10.38
C THR A 71 7.82 5.58 9.96
N PHE A 72 8.77 5.62 9.02
CA PHE A 72 9.52 4.45 8.58
C PHE A 72 10.33 3.88 9.73
N THR A 73 11.06 4.71 10.48
CA THR A 73 11.88 4.28 11.62
C THR A 73 11.04 3.54 12.66
N VAL A 74 9.88 4.08 13.06
CA VAL A 74 9.01 3.46 14.08
C VAL A 74 8.41 2.16 13.57
N MET A 75 7.89 2.12 12.33
CA MET A 75 7.35 0.88 11.77
C MET A 75 8.43 -0.18 11.58
N GLY A 76 9.59 0.22 11.05
CA GLY A 76 10.75 -0.64 10.86
C GLY A 76 11.25 -1.22 12.18
N PHE A 77 11.28 -0.43 13.26
CA PHE A 77 11.57 -0.92 14.61
C PHE A 77 10.59 -2.01 15.03
N CYS A 78 9.28 -1.76 14.93
CA CYS A 78 8.25 -2.73 15.26
C CYS A 78 8.44 -4.04 14.47
N PHE A 79 8.63 -3.98 13.15
CA PHE A 79 8.86 -5.17 12.34
C PHE A 79 10.17 -5.88 12.67
N SER A 80 11.23 -5.12 12.97
CA SER A 80 12.52 -5.68 13.38
C SER A 80 12.42 -6.49 14.69
N LYS A 81 11.53 -6.10 15.61
CA LYS A 81 11.35 -6.74 16.93
C LYS A 81 10.24 -7.79 16.96
N LEU A 82 9.14 -7.58 16.25
CA LEU A 82 7.94 -8.43 16.31
C LEU A 82 8.04 -9.69 15.44
N LEU A 83 8.75 -9.65 14.31
CA LEU A 83 9.01 -10.86 13.53
C LEU A 83 10.16 -11.64 14.17
N PRO A 84 9.96 -12.89 14.63
CA PRO A 84 11.01 -13.64 15.34
C PRO A 84 12.02 -14.31 14.40
N PHE A 85 11.84 -14.22 13.08
CA PHE A 85 12.64 -14.95 12.10
C PHE A 85 13.27 -14.01 11.06
N GLY A 86 14.29 -14.52 10.36
CA GLY A 86 15.07 -13.75 9.39
C GLY A 86 15.98 -12.69 10.02
N SER A 87 16.82 -12.09 9.19
CA SER A 87 17.68 -10.96 9.58
C SER A 87 16.85 -9.68 9.77
N PRO A 88 17.35 -8.66 10.49
CA PRO A 88 16.68 -7.36 10.56
C PRO A 88 16.39 -6.77 9.18
N ALA A 89 17.33 -6.93 8.24
CA ALA A 89 17.15 -6.54 6.84
C ALA A 89 15.94 -7.24 6.20
N PHE A 90 15.81 -8.55 6.37
CA PHE A 90 14.67 -9.33 5.88
C PHE A 90 13.34 -8.84 6.47
N ARG A 91 13.29 -8.58 7.79
CA ARG A 91 12.07 -8.15 8.49
C ARG A 91 11.58 -6.79 8.00
N VAL A 92 12.48 -5.83 7.88
CA VAL A 92 12.16 -4.48 7.38
C VAL A 92 11.87 -4.51 5.88
N ALA A 93 12.57 -5.32 5.09
CA ALA A 93 12.23 -5.51 3.67
C ALA A 93 10.84 -6.11 3.48
N THR A 94 10.44 -7.06 4.34
CA THR A 94 9.10 -7.66 4.31
C THR A 94 8.01 -6.62 4.65
N MET A 95 8.29 -5.71 5.59
CA MET A 95 7.42 -4.56 5.86
C MET A 95 7.22 -3.72 4.60
N CYS A 96 8.29 -3.37 3.90
CA CYS A 96 8.23 -2.60 2.65
C CYS A 96 7.45 -3.36 1.56
N ALA A 97 7.69 -4.66 1.43
CA ALA A 97 6.98 -5.52 0.47
C ALA A 97 5.45 -5.53 0.73
N ALA A 98 5.04 -5.65 1.99
CA ALA A 98 3.63 -5.58 2.37
C ALA A 98 3.01 -4.21 2.09
N SER A 99 3.71 -3.12 2.42
CA SER A 99 3.28 -1.75 2.14
C SER A 99 3.13 -1.49 0.63
N ASN A 100 4.06 -1.97 -0.19
CA ASN A 100 3.98 -1.84 -1.65
C ASN A 100 2.82 -2.64 -2.24
N ALA A 101 2.57 -3.86 -1.75
CA ALA A 101 1.42 -4.66 -2.18
C ALA A 101 0.08 -4.00 -1.80
N ALA A 102 -0.01 -3.40 -0.61
CA ALA A 102 -1.18 -2.63 -0.18
C ALA A 102 -1.38 -1.38 -1.06
N ALA A 103 -0.31 -0.65 -1.36
CA ALA A 103 -0.36 0.52 -2.25
C ALA A 103 -0.89 0.15 -3.65
N ALA A 104 -0.45 -0.99 -4.21
CA ALA A 104 -0.96 -1.48 -5.49
C ALA A 104 -2.49 -1.71 -5.48
N CYS A 105 -3.02 -2.27 -4.39
CA CYS A 105 -4.47 -2.47 -4.23
C CYS A 105 -5.23 -1.14 -4.15
N ILE A 106 -4.70 -0.17 -3.40
CA ILE A 106 -5.29 1.17 -3.28
C ILE A 106 -5.31 1.87 -4.64
N VAL A 107 -4.22 1.78 -5.41
CA VAL A 107 -4.15 2.35 -6.76
C VAL A 107 -5.18 1.70 -7.67
N MET A 108 -5.29 0.37 -7.68
CA MET A 108 -6.29 -0.34 -8.48
C MET A 108 -7.72 0.12 -8.14
N ALA A 109 -8.07 0.16 -6.84
CA ALA A 109 -9.39 0.61 -6.40
C ALA A 109 -9.66 2.07 -6.76
N SER A 110 -8.65 2.94 -6.66
CA SER A 110 -8.76 4.35 -7.04
C SER A 110 -8.99 4.52 -8.54
N VAL A 111 -8.24 3.78 -9.37
CA VAL A 111 -8.39 3.81 -10.83
C VAL A 111 -9.77 3.30 -11.24
N GLN A 112 -10.25 2.20 -10.67
CA GLN A 112 -11.61 1.71 -10.95
C GLN A 112 -12.67 2.75 -10.59
N ARG A 113 -12.59 3.37 -9.40
CA ARG A 113 -13.53 4.44 -9.02
C ARG A 113 -13.49 5.62 -9.99
N LEU A 114 -12.31 6.03 -10.45
CA LEU A 114 -12.17 7.12 -11.43
C LEU A 114 -12.80 6.76 -12.79
N ILE A 115 -12.64 5.51 -13.24
CA ILE A 115 -13.26 5.04 -14.49
C ILE A 115 -14.79 5.08 -14.39
N LEU A 116 -15.36 4.59 -13.28
CA LEU A 116 -16.81 4.60 -13.07
C LEU A 116 -17.37 6.03 -12.94
N LEU A 117 -16.66 6.92 -12.24
CA LEU A 117 -17.02 8.33 -12.16
C LEU A 117 -17.05 8.98 -13.54
N ARG A 118 -16.03 8.73 -14.37
CA ARG A 118 -16.00 9.23 -15.75
C ARG A 118 -17.19 8.70 -16.56
N HIS A 119 -17.51 7.41 -16.44
CA HIS A 119 -18.63 6.81 -17.15
C HIS A 119 -19.99 7.37 -16.71
N LYS A 120 -20.15 7.75 -15.44
CA LYS A 120 -21.40 8.32 -14.92
C LYS A 120 -21.60 9.80 -15.30
N LEU A 121 -20.50 10.54 -15.48
CA LEU A 121 -20.50 11.98 -15.74
C LEU A 121 -20.39 12.36 -17.24
N GLY A 122 -19.91 11.45 -18.09
CA GLY A 122 -19.81 11.64 -19.54
C GLY A 122 -21.02 11.11 -20.28
#